data_AF-A0A831LAZ1-F1
#
_entry.id   AF-A0A831LAZ1-F1
#
_cell.length_a   1.000
_cell.length_b   1.000
_cell.length_c   1.000
_cell.angle_alpha   90.00
_cell.angle_beta   90.00
_cell.angle_gamma   90.00
#
_symmetry.space_group_name_H-M   'P 1'
#
loop_
_entity.id
_entity.type
_entity.pdbx_description
1 polymer ?
#
loop_
_entity_poly.entity_id
_entity_poly.type
_entity_poly.pdbx_seq_one_letter_code
_entity_poly.pdbx_strand_id
1 'polypeptide(L)'
;MCGTGGGATDRRTLSLILFAGSAVASVLFWMAGLPLFFLFLFIPLIPFAARPHRKKKCPLCGWETGGAEDFCPWDGSPLGPPE
;
A
#
# COMPACT_ATOMS: atom_id res chain seq x y z
N MET A 1 10.66 -33.65 -34.61
CA MET A 1 9.39 -33.32 -33.95
C MET A 1 9.03 -31.89 -34.35
N CYS A 2 8.00 -31.72 -35.17
CA CYS A 2 7.59 -30.42 -35.71
C CYS A 2 6.92 -29.58 -34.61
N GLY A 3 7.38 -28.35 -34.44
CA GLY A 3 6.73 -27.36 -33.59
C GLY A 3 5.37 -26.97 -34.15
N THR A 4 4.32 -27.19 -33.37
CA THR A 4 2.96 -26.75 -33.70
C THR A 4 2.84 -25.28 -33.32
N GLY A 5 2.85 -24.41 -34.33
CA GLY A 5 2.54 -22.99 -34.18
C GLY A 5 1.05 -22.76 -33.90
N GLY A 6 0.75 -21.93 -32.89
CA GLY A 6 -0.61 -21.49 -32.53
C GLY A 6 -0.67 -20.07 -31.95
N GLY A 7 0.31 -19.21 -32.24
CA GLY A 7 0.56 -17.98 -31.47
C GLY A 7 -0.41 -16.79 -31.59
N ALA A 8 -1.56 -16.90 -32.27
CA ALA A 8 -2.47 -15.76 -32.49
C ALA A 8 -3.92 -15.98 -32.00
N THR A 9 -4.45 -17.20 -32.09
CA THR A 9 -5.83 -17.52 -31.66
C THR A 9 -5.92 -17.75 -30.14
N ASP A 10 -4.83 -18.18 -29.51
CA ASP A 10 -4.80 -18.53 -28.09
C ASP A 10 -4.90 -17.32 -27.16
N ARG A 11 -4.35 -16.15 -27.53
CA ARG A 11 -4.31 -15.00 -26.62
C ARG A 11 -5.69 -14.44 -26.29
N ARG A 12 -6.60 -14.37 -27.27
CA ARG A 12 -7.98 -13.90 -27.03
C ARG A 12 -8.78 -14.91 -26.23
N THR A 13 -8.65 -16.19 -26.54
CA THR A 13 -9.29 -17.28 -25.78
C THR A 13 -8.78 -17.30 -24.34
N LEU A 14 -7.47 -17.18 -24.12
CA LEU A 14 -6.86 -17.08 -22.80
C LEU A 14 -7.34 -15.82 -22.05
N SER A 15 -7.41 -14.68 -22.74
CA SER A 15 -7.92 -13.44 -22.14
C SER A 15 -9.39 -13.57 -21.75
N LEU A 16 -10.21 -14.22 -22.58
CA LEU A 16 -11.62 -14.49 -22.30
C LEU A 16 -11.79 -15.45 -21.12
N ILE A 17 -10.96 -16.50 -21.03
CA ILE A 17 -10.97 -17.44 -19.90
C ILE A 17 -10.60 -16.74 -18.60
N LEU A 18 -9.53 -15.93 -18.62
CA LEU A 18 -9.08 -15.16 -17.46
C LEU A 18 -10.12 -14.12 -17.02
N PHE A 19 -10.71 -13.41 -17.99
CA PHE A 19 -11.75 -12.42 -17.74
C PHE A 19 -13.01 -13.07 -17.16
N ALA A 20 -13.49 -14.16 -17.76
CA ALA A 20 -14.65 -14.90 -17.28
C ALA A 20 -14.42 -15.48 -15.88
N GLY A 21 -13.25 -16.07 -15.64
CA GLY A 21 -12.88 -16.59 -14.31
C GLY A 21 -12.86 -15.49 -13.25
N SER A 22 -12.27 -14.32 -13.56
CA SER A 22 -12.24 -13.16 -12.67
C SER A 22 -13.64 -12.61 -12.37
N ALA A 23 -14.51 -12.51 -13.39
CA ALA A 23 -15.88 -12.05 -13.24
C ALA A 23 -16.71 -12.99 -12.35
N VAL A 24 -16.63 -14.31 -12.58
CA VAL A 24 -17.35 -15.31 -11.78
C VAL A 24 -16.87 -15.31 -10.33
N ALA A 25 -15.55 -15.29 -10.11
CA ALA A 25 -15.00 -15.20 -8.76
C ALA A 25 -15.51 -13.94 -8.04
N SER A 26 -15.51 -12.80 -8.72
CA SER A 26 -15.99 -11.53 -8.16
C SER A 26 -17.47 -11.60 -7.75
N VAL A 27 -18.34 -12.17 -8.59
CA VAL A 27 -19.77 -12.34 -8.29
C VAL A 27 -19.98 -13.30 -7.12
N LEU A 28 -19.25 -14.42 -7.07
CA LEU A 28 -19.34 -15.39 -5.98
C LEU A 28 -18.89 -14.78 -4.64
N PHE A 29 -17.79 -14.02 -4.63
CA PHE A 29 -17.32 -13.33 -3.44
C PHE A 29 -18.28 -12.23 -2.98
N TRP A 30 -18.90 -11.51 -3.92
CA TRP A 30 -19.92 -10.49 -3.62
C TRP A 30 -21.17 -11.11 -2.98
N MET A 31 -21.67 -12.21 -3.53
CA MET A 31 -22.80 -12.97 -2.97
C MET A 31 -22.48 -13.59 -1.62
N ALA A 32 -21.23 -14.03 -1.41
CA ALA A 32 -20.76 -14.55 -0.13
C ALA A 32 -20.53 -13.46 0.94
N GLY A 33 -20.77 -12.18 0.63
CA GLY A 33 -20.60 -11.06 1.56
C GLY A 33 -19.14 -10.84 1.99
N LEU A 34 -18.17 -11.42 1.28
CA LEU A 34 -16.77 -11.33 1.62
C LEU A 34 -16.20 -9.99 1.11
N PRO A 35 -15.69 -9.12 1.99
CA PRO A 35 -15.03 -7.87 1.59
C PRO A 35 -13.65 -8.12 0.94
N LEU A 36 -13.40 -9.30 0.37
CA LEU A 36 -12.10 -9.70 -0.19
C LEU A 36 -11.70 -8.88 -1.43
N PHE A 37 -12.66 -8.41 -2.24
CA PHE A 37 -12.38 -7.45 -3.32
C PHE A 37 -11.74 -6.17 -2.77
N PHE A 38 -12.27 -5.68 -1.66
CA PHE A 38 -11.74 -4.53 -0.96
C PHE A 38 -10.40 -4.84 -0.31
N LEU A 39 -10.20 -6.00 0.33
CA LEU A 39 -8.92 -6.35 0.95
C LEU A 39 -7.76 -6.42 -0.07
N PHE A 40 -7.96 -6.95 -1.27
CA PHE A 40 -6.91 -6.96 -2.31
C PHE A 40 -6.52 -5.54 -2.76
N LEU A 41 -7.48 -4.61 -2.79
CA LEU A 41 -7.25 -3.19 -3.11
C LEU A 41 -6.72 -2.38 -1.91
N PHE A 42 -7.09 -2.75 -0.68
CA PHE A 42 -6.72 -2.03 0.55
C PHE A 42 -5.40 -2.49 1.17
N ILE A 43 -4.99 -3.75 1.00
CA ILE A 43 -3.68 -4.25 1.46
C ILE A 43 -2.50 -3.36 1.02
N PRO A 44 -2.42 -2.86 -0.23
CA PRO A 44 -1.37 -1.90 -0.61
C PRO A 44 -1.60 -0.45 -0.14
N LEU A 45 -2.83 -0.06 0.27
CA LEU A 45 -3.18 1.31 0.67
C LEU A 45 -3.04 1.59 2.18
N ILE A 46 -3.14 0.56 3.02
CA ILE A 46 -3.01 0.68 4.49
C ILE A 46 -1.64 1.25 4.96
N PRO A 47 -0.46 0.90 4.38
CA PRO A 47 0.81 1.40 4.91
C PRO A 47 1.02 2.91 4.74
N PHE A 48 0.22 3.59 3.91
CA PHE A 48 0.41 5.02 3.64
C PHE A 48 -0.26 5.93 4.68
N ALA A 49 -1.30 5.46 5.36
CA ALA A 49 -2.06 6.24 6.34
C ALA A 49 -1.43 6.28 7.75
N ALA A 50 -0.49 5.36 8.04
CA ALA A 50 0.07 5.17 9.37
C ALA A 50 1.52 5.67 9.48
N ARG A 51 1.84 6.88 8.99
CA ARG A 51 3.13 7.48 9.37
C ARG A 51 3.02 7.95 10.82
N PRO A 52 3.68 7.30 11.80
CA PRO A 52 3.72 7.84 13.14
C PRO A 52 4.43 9.19 13.08
N HIS A 53 3.76 10.25 13.54
CA HIS A 53 4.42 11.50 13.84
C HIS A 53 5.52 11.21 14.86
N ARG A 54 6.77 11.10 14.39
CA ARG A 54 7.91 10.89 15.27
C ARG A 54 8.05 12.16 16.10
N LYS A 55 7.80 12.05 17.40
CA LYS A 55 8.17 13.09 18.35
C LYS A 55 9.66 13.35 18.19
N LYS A 56 10.06 14.62 18.17
CA LYS A 56 11.44 15.08 18.20
C LYS A 56 11.68 15.85 19.50
N LYS A 57 12.88 15.79 20.03
CA LYS A 57 13.28 16.42 21.29
C LYS A 57 14.57 17.23 21.12
N CYS A 58 14.63 18.39 21.76
CA CYS A 58 15.85 19.17 21.85
C CYS A 58 16.79 18.57 22.93
N PRO A 59 18.06 18.25 22.61
CA PRO A 59 19.01 17.69 23.57
C PRO A 59 19.54 18.72 24.59
N LEU A 60 19.35 20.03 24.35
CA LEU A 60 19.88 21.09 25.22
C LEU A 60 18.86 21.58 26.24
N CYS A 61 17.66 21.97 25.79
CA CYS A 61 16.62 22.51 26.67
C CYS A 61 15.50 21.51 27.02
N GLY A 62 15.47 20.34 26.38
CA GLY A 62 14.47 19.30 26.63
C GLY A 62 13.09 19.57 26.02
N TRP A 63 12.97 20.59 25.16
CA TRP A 63 11.73 20.90 24.44
C TRP A 63 11.32 19.74 23.50
N GLU A 64 10.04 19.37 23.51
CA GLU A 64 9.49 18.26 22.73
C GLU A 64 8.42 18.74 21.76
N THR A 65 8.42 18.19 20.55
CA THR A 65 7.42 18.50 19.53
C THR A 65 7.12 17.30 18.63
N GLY A 66 5.88 17.23 18.13
CA GLY A 66 5.46 16.31 17.06
C GLY A 66 5.26 17.00 15.71
N GLY A 67 5.65 18.27 15.60
CA GLY A 67 5.49 19.11 14.42
C GLY A 67 6.52 18.82 13.31
N ALA A 68 6.49 19.67 12.29
CA ALA A 68 7.36 19.57 11.12
C ALA A 68 8.71 20.27 11.31
N GLU A 69 8.89 21.01 12.40
CA GLU A 69 10.13 21.71 12.73
C GLU A 69 11.33 20.76 12.85
N ASP A 70 12.48 21.21 12.36
CA ASP A 70 13.75 20.49 12.44
C ASP A 70 14.71 21.11 13.47
N PHE A 71 14.41 22.31 13.96
CA PHE A 71 15.22 23.06 14.90
C PHE A 71 14.41 23.54 16.09
N CYS A 72 15.06 23.67 17.24
CA CYS A 72 14.45 24.20 18.45
C CYS A 72 14.28 25.73 18.35
N PRO A 73 13.09 26.29 18.67
CA PRO A 73 12.83 27.72 18.61
C PRO A 73 13.53 28.52 19.73
N TRP A 74 14.02 27.85 20.77
CA TRP A 74 14.66 28.48 21.91
C TRP A 74 16.18 28.65 21.73
N ASP A 75 16.84 27.62 21.20
CA ASP A 75 18.31 27.55 21.14
C ASP A 75 18.85 27.28 19.72
N GLY A 76 17.98 27.04 18.73
CA GLY A 76 18.37 26.77 17.35
C GLY A 76 19.05 25.41 17.13
N SER A 77 19.11 24.54 18.15
CA SER A 77 19.72 23.22 18.02
C SER A 77 18.86 22.26 17.19
N PRO A 78 19.47 21.31 16.46
CA PRO A 78 18.73 20.33 15.67
C PRO A 78 17.96 19.38 16.60
N LEU A 79 16.69 19.13 16.27
CA LEU A 79 15.83 18.23 17.03
C LEU A 79 16.18 16.77 16.71
N GLY A 80 16.39 15.97 17.76
CA GLY A 80 16.73 14.55 17.66
C GLY A 80 15.56 13.64 18.03
N PRO A 81 15.71 12.32 17.87
CA PRO A 81 14.76 11.36 18.47
C PRO A 81 14.73 11.53 20.00
N PRO A 82 13.57 11.37 20.66
CA PRO A 82 13.50 11.31 22.11
C PRO A 82 14.23 10.04 22.57
N GLU A 83 15.38 10.25 23.20
CA GLU A 83 16.17 9.23 23.90
C GLU A 83 15.60 8.88 25.27
#